data_AF-A0A0F2P907-F1
#
_entry.id   AF-A0A0F2P907-F1
#
_cell.length_a   1.000
_cell.length_b   1.000
_cell.length_c   1.000
_cell.angle_alpha   90.00
_cell.angle_beta   90.00
_cell.angle_gamma   90.00
#
_symmetry.space_group_name_H-M   'P 1'
#
loop_
_entity.id
_entity.type
_entity.pdbx_description
1 polymer ?
#
loop_
_entity_poly.entity_id
_entity_poly.type
_entity_poly.pdbx_seq_one_letter_code
_entity_poly.pdbx_strand_id
1 'polypeptide(L)'
;MHQQNSMDGGAWPVAGSRHTPHIRADAPPPSRTESPFMTQLFTPFKLRDLTVPNRLVVSPMCQYSAVDGLANEHHYVHLGRFALGGYGLVMVEATAVLPEGRITHGCLGLWNEAQVAPLARIVDFLHANGARAGIQIGHAGRKGSSRLPWRGVGTVTP
;
A
#
# COMPACT_ATOMS: atom_id res chain seq x y z
N MET A 1 -13.74 59.67 -0.42
CA MET A 1 -14.36 58.71 0.54
C MET A 1 -13.50 57.45 0.48
N HIS A 2 -12.37 57.40 1.20
CA HIS A 2 -12.21 56.70 2.49
C HIS A 2 -12.78 55.26 2.44
N GLN A 3 -11.99 54.19 2.60
CA GLN A 3 -11.02 53.92 3.67
C GLN A 3 -9.86 52.99 3.25
N GLN A 4 -8.73 53.17 3.96
CA GLN A 4 -7.56 52.28 4.09
C GLN A 4 -7.81 51.14 5.11
N ASN A 5 -7.02 50.08 4.99
CA ASN A 5 -6.37 49.32 6.09
C ASN A 5 -5.19 48.55 5.46
N SER A 6 -3.98 49.10 5.47
CA SER A 6 -2.90 48.81 6.45
C SER A 6 -2.60 47.31 6.61
N MET A 7 -1.60 46.82 5.87
CA MET A 7 -0.86 45.61 6.23
C MET A 7 0.52 46.06 6.71
N ASP A 8 0.74 45.93 8.01
CA ASP A 8 2.00 46.26 8.67
C ASP A 8 3.08 45.25 8.24
N GLY A 9 4.17 45.80 7.72
CA GLY A 9 5.38 45.07 7.40
C GLY A 9 6.11 44.66 8.67
N GLY A 10 6.03 43.37 9.02
CA GLY A 10 6.91 42.72 9.98
C GLY A 10 8.11 42.09 9.27
N ALA A 11 9.25 42.76 9.29
CA ALA A 11 10.53 42.25 8.81
C ALA A 11 11.05 41.12 9.72
N TRP A 12 11.43 39.98 9.12
CA TRP A 12 12.17 38.92 9.82
C TRP A 12 13.64 39.33 9.98
N PRO A 13 14.27 39.14 11.15
CA PRO A 13 15.64 39.56 11.39
C PRO A 13 16.64 38.68 10.63
N VAL A 14 17.52 39.32 9.87
CA VAL A 14 18.64 38.68 9.17
C VAL A 14 19.77 38.47 10.18
N ALA A 15 19.99 37.21 10.59
CA ALA A 15 21.07 36.83 11.48
C ALA A 15 22.19 36.12 10.70
N GLY A 16 23.42 36.60 10.90
CA GLY A 16 24.61 35.76 11.01
C GLY A 16 25.41 35.46 9.74
N SER A 17 26.67 35.89 9.76
CA SER A 17 27.72 35.60 8.79
C SER A 17 27.87 34.10 8.49
N ARG A 18 27.78 33.72 7.21
CA ARG A 18 28.09 32.37 6.72
C ARG A 18 29.60 32.11 6.81
N HIS A 19 30.03 31.40 7.85
CA HIS A 19 31.30 30.69 7.83
C HIS A 19 31.20 29.60 6.75
N THR A 20 31.93 29.77 5.65
CA THR A 20 32.05 28.73 4.60
C THR A 20 33.22 27.86 5.00
N PRO A 21 33.02 26.59 5.43
CA PRO A 21 34.16 25.72 5.65
C PRO A 21 34.74 25.35 4.29
N HIS A 22 36.00 25.73 4.06
CA HIS A 22 36.78 25.23 2.93
C HIS A 22 36.92 23.71 3.07
N ILE A 23 36.20 22.95 2.25
CA ILE A 23 36.39 21.50 2.13
C ILE A 23 37.78 21.29 1.52
N ARG A 24 38.73 20.77 2.31
CA ARG A 24 40.03 20.31 1.81
C ARG A 24 39.80 19.14 0.84
N ALA A 25 40.35 19.23 -0.36
CA ALA A 25 40.19 18.26 -1.44
C ALA A 25 40.86 16.89 -1.20
N ASP A 26 41.57 16.71 -0.08
CA ASP A 26 42.41 15.53 0.17
C ASP A 26 41.88 14.61 1.28
N ALA A 27 40.61 14.74 1.68
CA ALA A 27 40.02 13.77 2.60
C ALA A 27 39.68 12.48 1.85
N PRO A 28 40.09 11.28 2.35
CA PRO A 28 39.63 10.02 1.77
C PRO A 28 38.09 9.99 1.78
N PRO A 29 37.45 9.40 0.75
CA PRO A 29 36.00 9.29 0.73
C PRO A 29 35.55 8.64 2.04
N PRO A 30 34.50 9.17 2.72
CA PRO A 30 34.06 8.60 3.98
C PRO A 30 33.87 7.10 3.76
N SER A 31 34.60 6.29 4.53
CA SER A 31 34.37 4.86 4.57
C SER A 31 32.87 4.67 4.83
N ARG A 32 32.21 3.83 4.03
CA ARG A 32 30.77 3.53 4.13
C ARG A 32 30.53 2.80 5.46
N THR A 33 30.60 3.56 6.54
CA THR A 33 30.36 3.14 7.90
C THR A 33 28.85 2.95 7.97
N GLU A 34 28.41 1.72 8.22
CA GLU A 34 27.00 1.41 8.43
C GLU A 34 26.41 2.40 9.43
N SER A 35 25.26 2.98 9.07
CA SER A 35 24.55 3.92 9.93
C SER A 35 24.16 3.21 11.22
N PRO A 36 24.58 3.70 12.41
CA PRO A 36 24.24 3.09 13.70
C PRO A 36 22.75 3.19 14.07
N PHE A 37 21.90 3.71 13.17
CA PHE A 37 20.46 3.85 13.37
C PHE A 37 19.69 3.23 12.19
N MET A 38 19.62 1.90 12.15
CA MET A 38 18.60 1.21 11.36
C MET A 38 17.22 1.60 11.91
N THR A 39 16.40 2.26 11.07
CA THR A 39 15.04 2.62 11.47
C THR A 39 14.23 1.37 11.83
N GLN A 40 13.42 1.49 12.87
CA GLN A 40 12.45 0.48 13.28
C GLN A 40 11.53 0.02 12.12
N LEU A 41 11.37 0.83 11.08
CA LEU A 41 10.56 0.46 9.92
C LEU A 41 11.09 -0.79 9.17
N PHE A 42 12.42 -0.99 9.12
CA PHE A 42 13.05 -2.09 8.37
C PHE A 42 13.42 -3.30 9.22
N THR A 43 13.09 -3.30 10.51
CA THR A 43 13.35 -4.45 11.38
C THR A 43 12.21 -5.49 11.29
N PRO A 44 12.49 -6.78 11.46
CA PRO A 44 11.46 -7.81 11.46
C PRO A 44 10.36 -7.61 12.52
N PHE A 45 9.19 -8.18 12.25
CA PHE A 45 8.06 -8.27 13.18
C PHE A 45 7.58 -9.72 13.25
N LYS A 46 7.42 -10.25 14.47
CA LYS A 46 6.93 -11.61 14.70
C LYS A 46 5.55 -11.56 15.38
N LEU A 47 4.60 -12.30 14.82
CA LEU A 47 3.26 -12.49 15.38
C LEU A 47 2.91 -13.98 15.30
N ARG A 48 2.83 -14.65 16.46
CA ARG A 48 2.76 -16.12 16.53
C ARG A 48 3.93 -16.73 15.74
N ASP A 49 3.65 -17.66 14.83
CA ASP A 49 4.66 -18.30 13.98
C ASP A 49 4.97 -17.51 12.69
N LEU A 50 4.25 -16.41 12.44
CA LEU A 50 4.50 -15.55 11.29
C LEU A 50 5.62 -14.56 11.61
N THR A 51 6.71 -14.63 10.85
CA THR A 51 7.75 -13.59 10.82
C THR A 51 7.65 -12.82 9.51
N VAL A 52 7.49 -11.50 9.63
CA VAL A 52 7.49 -10.52 8.54
C VAL A 52 8.86 -9.83 8.53
N PRO A 53 9.54 -9.70 7.37
CA PRO A 53 10.94 -9.25 7.33
C PRO A 53 11.15 -7.76 7.68
N ASN A 54 10.09 -6.95 7.56
CA ASN A 54 10.09 -5.54 7.91
C ASN A 54 8.67 -5.11 8.31
N ARG A 55 8.47 -3.84 8.68
CA ARG A 55 7.17 -3.31 9.13
C ARG A 55 6.39 -2.60 8.01
N LEU A 56 6.74 -2.86 6.76
CA LEU A 56 6.03 -2.35 5.59
C LEU A 56 4.89 -3.31 5.23
N VAL A 57 3.66 -2.84 5.35
CA VAL A 57 2.45 -3.62 5.06
C VAL A 57 1.64 -2.93 3.98
N VAL A 58 1.25 -3.68 2.95
CA VAL A 58 0.28 -3.20 1.96
C VAL A 58 -1.13 -3.47 2.50
N SER A 59 -1.92 -2.41 2.67
CA SER A 59 -3.31 -2.51 3.09
C SER A 59 -4.20 -3.22 2.05
N PRO A 60 -5.31 -3.86 2.46
CA PRO A 60 -6.27 -4.43 1.51
C PRO A 60 -6.98 -3.31 0.75
N MET A 61 -6.66 -3.14 -0.53
CA MET A 61 -7.19 -2.07 -1.38
C MET A 61 -7.90 -2.69 -2.59
N CYS A 62 -9.22 -2.51 -2.68
CA CYS A 62 -10.01 -3.08 -3.77
C CYS A 62 -9.55 -2.57 -5.14
N GLN A 63 -9.23 -3.48 -6.05
CA GLN A 63 -8.87 -3.18 -7.43
C GLN A 63 -10.10 -3.15 -8.34
N TYR A 64 -11.21 -3.75 -7.91
CA TYR A 64 -12.46 -3.84 -8.66
C TYR A 64 -12.27 -4.35 -10.11
N SER A 65 -11.35 -5.29 -10.29
CA SER A 65 -10.90 -5.81 -11.59
C SER A 65 -11.13 -7.30 -11.76
N ALA A 66 -11.78 -7.96 -10.80
CA ALA A 66 -12.14 -9.37 -10.90
C ALA A 66 -13.29 -9.58 -11.88
N VAL A 67 -13.35 -10.78 -12.47
CA VAL A 67 -14.49 -11.25 -13.26
C VAL A 67 -15.03 -12.47 -12.54
N ASP A 68 -16.30 -12.45 -12.15
CA ASP A 68 -16.96 -13.51 -11.36
C ASP A 68 -16.20 -13.90 -10.08
N GLY A 69 -15.55 -12.92 -9.46
CA GLY A 69 -14.76 -13.10 -8.25
C GLY A 69 -13.38 -13.75 -8.48
N LEU A 70 -13.02 -14.07 -9.71
CA LEU A 70 -11.72 -14.67 -10.03
C LEU A 70 -10.61 -13.61 -10.07
N ALA A 71 -9.51 -13.91 -9.39
CA ALA A 71 -8.26 -13.20 -9.59
C ALA A 71 -7.72 -13.46 -11.02
N ASN A 72 -6.96 -12.50 -11.53
CA ASN A 72 -6.44 -12.50 -12.90
C ASN A 72 -5.08 -11.78 -12.95
N GLU A 73 -4.52 -11.59 -14.15
CA GLU A 73 -3.20 -10.97 -14.33
C GLU A 73 -3.08 -9.56 -13.72
N HIS A 74 -4.18 -8.79 -13.67
CA HIS A 74 -4.16 -7.48 -13.00
C HIS A 74 -3.80 -7.63 -11.52
N HIS A 75 -4.43 -8.57 -10.83
CA HIS A 75 -4.16 -8.85 -9.41
C HIS A 75 -2.75 -9.42 -9.22
N TYR A 76 -2.32 -10.32 -10.12
CA TYR A 76 -0.99 -10.91 -10.09
C TYR A 76 0.12 -9.85 -10.21
N VAL A 77 0.06 -9.00 -11.23
CA VAL A 77 1.04 -7.93 -11.43
C VAL A 77 0.94 -6.88 -10.31
N HIS A 78 -0.27 -6.48 -9.93
CA HIS A 78 -0.48 -5.47 -8.90
C HIS A 78 0.08 -5.88 -7.53
N LEU A 79 -0.14 -7.11 -7.10
CA LEU A 79 0.32 -7.60 -5.80
C LEU A 79 1.80 -8.01 -5.87
N GLY A 80 2.22 -8.64 -6.97
CA GLY A 80 3.60 -9.10 -7.17
C GLY A 80 4.62 -7.95 -7.12
N ARG A 81 4.28 -6.77 -7.65
CA ARG A 81 5.19 -5.61 -7.61
C ARG A 81 5.53 -5.16 -6.19
N PHE A 82 4.67 -5.41 -5.20
CA PHE A 82 4.94 -5.04 -3.81
C PHE A 82 5.95 -5.98 -3.16
N ALA A 83 5.90 -7.28 -3.47
CA ALA A 83 6.93 -8.21 -3.02
C ALA A 83 8.29 -7.85 -3.63
N LEU A 84 8.34 -7.55 -4.94
CA LEU A 84 9.55 -7.07 -5.60
C LEU A 84 10.06 -5.73 -5.01
N GLY A 85 9.15 -4.89 -4.53
CA GLY A 85 9.45 -3.63 -3.85
C GLY A 85 9.93 -3.79 -2.40
N GLY A 86 10.03 -5.01 -1.87
CA GLY A 86 10.53 -5.28 -0.53
C GLY A 86 9.49 -5.12 0.60
N TYR A 87 8.20 -5.09 0.29
CA TYR A 87 7.16 -5.09 1.33
C TYR A 87 7.11 -6.41 2.07
N GLY A 88 7.12 -6.38 3.40
CA GLY A 88 7.17 -7.58 4.22
C GLY A 88 5.86 -8.36 4.23
N LEU A 89 4.71 -7.67 4.23
CA LEU A 89 3.37 -8.28 4.20
C LEU A 89 2.51 -7.59 3.15
N VAL A 90 1.88 -8.40 2.29
CA VAL A 90 0.97 -7.93 1.25
C VAL A 90 -0.43 -8.48 1.53
N MET A 91 -1.38 -7.59 1.77
CA MET A 91 -2.78 -7.97 1.96
C MET A 91 -3.54 -7.93 0.63
N VAL A 92 -4.11 -9.08 0.25
CA VAL A 92 -5.12 -9.17 -0.81
C VAL A 92 -6.36 -8.38 -0.39
N GLU A 93 -7.00 -7.72 -1.36
CA GLU A 93 -8.20 -6.90 -1.15
C GLU A 93 -9.38 -7.66 -0.53
N ALA A 94 -10.41 -6.91 -0.14
CA ALA A 94 -11.66 -7.46 0.38
C ALA A 94 -12.22 -8.52 -0.61
N THR A 95 -12.15 -9.76 -0.18
CA THR A 95 -12.50 -10.95 -0.96
C THR A 95 -13.79 -11.53 -0.41
N ALA A 96 -14.83 -11.54 -1.24
CA ALA A 96 -16.17 -11.87 -0.80
C ALA A 96 -16.32 -13.37 -0.49
N VAL A 97 -16.99 -13.69 0.62
CA VAL A 97 -17.27 -15.08 1.03
C VAL A 97 -18.50 -15.68 0.33
N LEU A 98 -19.31 -14.84 -0.33
CA LEU A 98 -20.49 -15.21 -1.13
C LEU A 98 -20.58 -14.28 -2.34
N PRO A 99 -21.20 -14.70 -3.47
CA PRO A 99 -21.38 -13.85 -4.65
C PRO A 99 -22.05 -12.50 -4.36
N GLU A 100 -23.12 -12.50 -3.56
CA GLU A 100 -23.89 -11.33 -3.13
C GLU A 100 -23.17 -10.51 -2.05
N GLY A 101 -22.12 -11.07 -1.44
CA GLY A 101 -21.27 -10.40 -0.48
C GLY A 101 -20.29 -9.41 -1.08
N ARG A 102 -20.19 -9.34 -2.41
CA ARG A 102 -19.30 -8.41 -3.12
C ARG A 102 -19.77 -6.96 -2.98
N ILE A 103 -18.81 -6.03 -2.85
CA ILE A 103 -19.10 -4.58 -2.92
C ILE A 103 -19.57 -4.23 -4.33
N THR A 104 -18.80 -4.61 -5.35
CA THR A 104 -19.13 -4.42 -6.77
C THR A 104 -18.96 -5.73 -7.54
N HIS A 105 -19.46 -5.79 -8.78
CA HIS A 105 -19.24 -6.95 -9.65
C HIS A 105 -17.75 -7.24 -9.92
N GLY A 106 -16.87 -6.24 -9.75
CA GLY A 106 -15.42 -6.36 -9.92
C GLY A 106 -14.66 -6.82 -8.68
N CYS A 107 -15.31 -7.11 -7.55
CA CYS A 107 -14.62 -7.58 -6.35
C CYS A 107 -14.21 -9.06 -6.44
N LEU A 108 -13.08 -9.40 -5.82
CA LEU A 108 -12.63 -10.78 -5.63
C LEU A 108 -13.63 -11.63 -4.83
N GLY A 109 -13.54 -12.94 -5.02
CA GLY A 109 -14.31 -13.95 -4.34
C GLY A 109 -13.47 -15.10 -3.80
N LEU A 110 -13.99 -15.76 -2.77
CA LEU A 110 -13.46 -17.01 -2.22
C LEU A 110 -14.62 -17.87 -1.67
N TRP A 111 -15.61 -18.13 -2.52
CA TRP A 111 -16.80 -18.94 -2.23
C TRP A 111 -16.83 -20.26 -3.02
N ASN A 112 -15.89 -20.49 -3.93
CA ASN A 112 -15.76 -21.75 -4.68
C ASN A 112 -14.29 -22.08 -5.02
N GLU A 113 -14.05 -23.33 -5.39
CA GLU A 113 -12.71 -23.87 -5.69
C GLU A 113 -12.02 -23.21 -6.89
N ALA A 114 -12.76 -22.73 -7.89
CA ALA A 114 -12.16 -22.08 -9.06
C ALA A 114 -11.41 -20.79 -8.69
N GLN A 115 -11.74 -20.17 -7.55
CA GLN A 115 -11.09 -18.96 -7.03
C GLN A 115 -9.78 -19.23 -6.31
N VAL A 116 -9.53 -20.48 -5.89
CA VAL A 116 -8.34 -20.85 -5.11
C VAL A 116 -7.08 -20.79 -5.96
N ALA A 117 -7.06 -21.47 -7.12
CA ALA A 117 -5.88 -21.58 -7.97
C ALA A 117 -5.26 -20.23 -8.38
N PRO A 118 -6.02 -19.22 -8.88
CA PRO A 118 -5.42 -17.95 -9.26
C PRO A 118 -4.90 -17.14 -8.06
N LEU A 119 -5.51 -17.27 -6.88
CA LEU A 119 -5.01 -16.65 -5.65
C LEU A 119 -3.75 -17.36 -5.13
N ALA A 120 -3.70 -18.69 -5.18
CA ALA A 120 -2.53 -19.48 -4.80
C ALA A 120 -1.29 -19.09 -5.61
N ARG A 121 -1.44 -18.90 -6.93
CA ARG A 121 -0.34 -18.42 -7.79
C ARG A 121 0.24 -17.07 -7.32
N ILE A 122 -0.60 -16.18 -6.81
CA ILE A 122 -0.16 -14.89 -6.26
C ILE A 122 0.61 -15.13 -4.96
N VAL A 123 0.06 -15.93 -4.04
CA VAL A 123 0.70 -16.28 -2.76
C VAL A 123 2.08 -16.89 -2.98
N ASP A 124 2.21 -17.84 -3.90
CA ASP A 124 3.48 -18.47 -4.23
C ASP A 124 4.52 -17.45 -4.71
N PHE A 125 4.12 -16.53 -5.59
CA PHE A 125 5.00 -15.47 -6.07
C PHE A 125 5.42 -14.52 -4.94
N LEU A 126 4.50 -14.14 -4.05
CA LEU A 126 4.81 -13.30 -2.90
C LEU A 126 5.84 -13.98 -1.98
N HIS A 127 5.64 -15.26 -1.67
CA HIS A 127 6.55 -16.04 -0.83
C HIS A 127 7.93 -16.22 -1.47
N ALA A 128 7.98 -16.52 -2.77
CA ALA A 128 9.23 -16.66 -3.51
C ALA A 128 10.07 -15.38 -3.51
N ASN A 129 9.45 -14.22 -3.32
CA ASN A 129 10.10 -12.91 -3.27
C ASN A 129 10.18 -12.34 -1.83
N GLY A 130 10.10 -13.20 -0.81
CA GLY A 130 10.38 -12.83 0.59
C GLY A 130 9.24 -12.12 1.33
N ALA A 131 8.13 -11.80 0.66
CA ALA A 131 6.94 -11.26 1.30
C ALA A 131 6.13 -12.36 1.99
N ARG A 132 5.23 -11.97 2.89
CA ARG A 132 4.14 -12.80 3.41
C ARG A 132 2.84 -12.36 2.78
N ALA A 133 1.92 -13.30 2.62
CA ALA A 133 0.59 -13.02 2.09
C ALA A 133 -0.45 -13.01 3.22
N GLY A 134 -1.39 -12.07 3.16
CA GLY A 134 -2.61 -12.10 3.93
C GLY A 134 -3.81 -11.77 3.04
N ILE A 135 -5.03 -12.08 3.50
CA ILE A 135 -6.26 -11.81 2.76
C ILE A 135 -7.32 -11.26 3.69
N GLN A 136 -8.04 -10.23 3.26
CA GLN A 136 -9.22 -9.73 3.96
C GLN A 136 -10.46 -10.42 3.40
N ILE A 137 -11.01 -11.39 4.13
CA ILE A 137 -12.34 -11.95 3.80
C ILE A 137 -13.44 -11.01 4.30
N GLY A 138 -14.55 -10.91 3.56
CA GLY A 138 -15.63 -10.01 3.95
C GLY A 138 -16.95 -10.24 3.25
N HIS A 139 -17.96 -9.50 3.74
CA HIS A 139 -19.30 -9.42 3.14
C HIS A 139 -19.78 -7.97 3.22
N ALA A 140 -20.10 -7.35 2.08
CA ALA A 140 -20.45 -5.94 1.98
C ALA A 140 -21.83 -5.60 2.59
N GLY A 141 -22.69 -6.61 2.75
CA GLY A 141 -24.03 -6.47 3.30
C GLY A 141 -24.84 -5.47 2.48
N ARG A 142 -25.51 -4.52 3.16
CA ARG A 142 -26.32 -3.48 2.48
C ARG A 142 -25.52 -2.53 1.57
N LYS A 143 -24.19 -2.54 1.64
CA LYS A 143 -23.31 -1.75 0.75
C LYS A 143 -22.86 -2.54 -0.49
N GLY A 144 -23.27 -3.81 -0.59
CA GLY A 144 -23.04 -4.64 -1.77
C GLY A 144 -23.84 -4.17 -2.97
N SER A 145 -23.65 -4.84 -4.11
CA SER A 145 -24.34 -4.49 -5.35
C SER A 145 -24.14 -3.02 -5.74
N SER A 146 -22.94 -2.48 -5.53
CA SER A 146 -22.56 -1.11 -5.87
C SER A 146 -21.89 -1.02 -7.24
N ARG A 147 -21.99 0.16 -7.86
CA ARG A 147 -21.25 0.48 -9.10
C ARG A 147 -19.74 0.49 -8.83
N LEU A 148 -18.94 0.27 -9.88
CA LEU A 148 -17.50 0.54 -9.83
C LEU A 148 -17.29 2.02 -9.47
N PRO A 149 -16.30 2.39 -8.62
CA PRO A 149 -16.16 3.77 -8.16
C PRO A 149 -16.04 4.81 -9.28
N TRP A 150 -15.40 4.47 -10.40
CA TRP A 150 -15.25 5.35 -11.57
C TRP A 150 -16.45 5.32 -12.54
N ARG A 151 -17.46 4.49 -12.29
CA ARG A 151 -18.74 4.43 -13.04
C ARG A 151 -19.89 5.14 -12.31
N GLY A 152 -19.57 5.86 -11.22
CA GLY A 152 -20.53 6.62 -10.42
C GLY A 152 -20.80 6.00 -9.05
N VAL A 153 -21.67 6.65 -8.29
CA VAL A 153 -22.06 6.24 -6.93
C VAL A 153 -23.42 5.55 -6.91
N GLY A 154 -23.64 4.70 -5.92
CA GLY A 154 -24.92 4.02 -5.68
C GLY A 154 -24.95 2.56 -6.13
N THR A 155 -26.09 1.93 -5.89
CA THR A 155 -26.32 0.53 -6.23
C THR A 155 -26.50 0.35 -7.74
N VAL A 156 -26.16 -0.84 -8.25
CA VAL A 156 -26.54 -1.24 -9.60
C VAL A 156 -28.05 -1.45 -9.64
N THR A 157 -28.67 -1.03 -10.74
CA THR A 157 -30.09 -1.31 -11.00
C THR A 157 -30.23 -2.79 -11.36
N PRO A 158 -31.30 -3.49 -10.93
CA PRO A 158 -31.56 -4.87 -11.31
C PRO A 158 -31.58 -5.11 -12.82
#